data_AF-A0A0M3J055-F1
#
_entry.id   AF-A0A0M3J055-F1
#
_cell.length_a   1.000
_cell.length_b   1.000
_cell.length_c   1.000
_cell.angle_alpha   90.00
_cell.angle_beta   90.00
_cell.angle_gamma   90.00
#
_symmetry.space_group_name_H-M   'P 1'
#
loop_
_entity.id
_entity.type
_entity.pdbx_description
1 polymer ?
#
loop_
_entity_poly.entity_id
_entity_poly.type
_entity_poly.pdbx_seq_one_letter_code
_entity_poly.pdbx_strand_id
1 'polypeptide(L)'
;LIESSSSSEMQTALLKSFACQHVVLCVSYRSRNVTNSLKLINDSYIPRFLRYKNFKLENFYLRDCERVMDQLVAPIRFLQMDDVEFVAMKACILFNPVAKGLSSSSVMHVLSTRRQIFSALEHYVTSKIPADPNRLGDLTFFILSPLQTLANMISEDLLVSKLSGVAHLDQLMEELILCDPGEQKVLSNRFQNGENHG
;
A
#
# COMPACT_ATOMS: atom_id res chain seq x y z
N LEU A 1 6.95 -29.94 -11.99
CA LEU A 1 5.53 -29.77 -11.61
C LEU A 1 5.36 -29.32 -10.16
N ILE A 2 6.11 -29.85 -9.20
CA ILE A 2 6.04 -29.42 -7.78
C ILE A 2 6.69 -28.03 -7.56
N GLU A 3 7.82 -27.73 -8.21
CA GLU A 3 8.48 -26.41 -8.12
C GLU A 3 7.68 -25.26 -8.77
N SER A 4 6.88 -25.54 -9.80
CA SER A 4 6.03 -24.54 -10.44
C SER A 4 4.84 -24.13 -9.57
N SER A 5 4.30 -25.06 -8.75
CA SER A 5 3.19 -24.76 -7.82
C SER A 5 3.67 -23.90 -6.66
N SER A 6 4.82 -24.24 -6.05
CA SER A 6 5.37 -23.48 -4.93
C SER A 6 5.80 -22.05 -5.32
N SER A 7 6.27 -21.88 -6.56
CA SER A 7 6.58 -20.55 -7.11
C SER A 7 5.32 -19.68 -7.28
N SER A 8 4.23 -20.27 -7.78
CA SER A 8 2.94 -19.57 -7.94
C SER A 8 2.30 -19.19 -6.60
N GLU A 9 2.40 -20.06 -5.59
CA GLU A 9 1.94 -19.78 -4.23
C GLU A 9 2.73 -18.64 -3.59
N MET A 10 4.06 -18.65 -3.74
CA MET A 10 4.93 -17.55 -3.29
C MET A 10 4.54 -16.23 -3.96
N GLN A 11 4.39 -16.22 -5.29
CA GLN A 11 3.99 -15.01 -6.03
C GLN A 11 2.65 -14.47 -5.53
N THR A 12 1.67 -15.36 -5.32
CA THR A 12 0.35 -14.99 -4.80
C THR A 12 0.45 -14.38 -3.40
N ALA A 13 1.22 -14.99 -2.51
CA ALA A 13 1.44 -14.49 -1.15
C ALA A 13 2.06 -13.08 -1.15
N LEU A 14 3.10 -12.87 -1.97
CA LEU A 14 3.75 -11.56 -2.09
C LEU A 14 2.79 -10.51 -2.65
N LEU A 15 2.07 -10.84 -3.74
CA LEU A 15 1.12 -9.93 -4.37
C LEU A 15 -0.01 -9.53 -3.41
N LYS A 16 -0.62 -10.49 -2.71
CA LYS A 16 -1.66 -10.20 -1.70
C LYS A 16 -1.13 -9.31 -0.58
N SER A 17 0.07 -9.58 -0.07
CA SER A 17 0.66 -8.77 0.99
C SER A 17 1.01 -7.34 0.55
N PHE A 18 1.20 -7.12 -0.75
CA PHE A 18 1.67 -5.87 -1.32
C PHE A 18 0.57 -5.03 -1.97
N ALA A 19 -0.55 -5.61 -2.41
CA ALA A 19 -1.51 -4.96 -3.30
C ALA A 19 -2.02 -3.61 -2.79
N CYS A 20 -2.44 -3.50 -1.53
CA CYS A 20 -2.94 -2.22 -1.00
C CYS A 20 -1.81 -1.17 -0.92
N GLN A 21 -0.63 -1.57 -0.42
CA GLN A 21 0.55 -0.69 -0.39
C GLN A 21 0.96 -0.26 -1.80
N HIS A 22 0.88 -1.16 -2.78
CA HIS A 22 1.21 -0.88 -4.17
C HIS A 22 0.32 0.21 -4.77
N VAL A 23 -1.00 0.10 -4.56
CA VAL A 23 -1.97 1.10 -5.03
C VAL A 23 -1.69 2.47 -4.39
N VAL A 24 -1.58 2.52 -3.07
CA VAL A 24 -1.34 3.76 -2.32
C VAL A 24 -0.02 4.42 -2.76
N LEU A 25 1.05 3.63 -2.86
CA LEU A 25 2.36 4.11 -3.27
C LEU A 25 2.36 4.62 -4.72
N CYS A 26 1.71 3.92 -5.65
CA CYS A 26 1.62 4.35 -7.05
C CYS A 26 0.79 5.63 -7.23
N VAL A 27 -0.35 5.73 -6.56
CA VAL A 27 -1.17 6.95 -6.58
C VAL A 27 -0.37 8.13 -6.00
N SER A 28 0.35 7.90 -4.90
CA SER A 28 1.19 8.93 -4.27
C SER A 28 2.27 9.44 -5.22
N TYR A 29 3.03 8.52 -5.84
CA TYR A 29 4.13 8.88 -6.74
C TYR A 29 3.65 9.55 -8.04
N ARG A 30 2.54 9.09 -8.61
CA ARG A 30 1.90 9.73 -9.79
C ARG A 30 1.43 11.15 -9.47
N SER A 31 1.06 11.41 -8.22
CA SER A 31 0.55 12.71 -7.75
C SER A 31 1.65 13.68 -7.34
N ARG A 32 2.93 13.31 -7.42
CA ARG A 32 4.06 14.14 -6.93
C ARG A 32 4.08 15.54 -7.52
N ASN A 33 3.71 15.70 -8.80
CA ASN A 33 3.67 16.98 -9.51
C ASN A 33 2.29 17.65 -9.51
N VAL A 34 1.34 17.09 -8.76
CA VAL A 34 -0.04 17.58 -8.69
C VAL A 34 -0.28 18.22 -7.33
N THR A 35 -0.87 19.41 -7.33
CA THR A 35 -1.17 20.17 -6.11
C THR A 35 -2.61 19.93 -5.68
N ASN A 36 -2.83 19.67 -4.40
CA ASN A 36 -4.16 19.53 -3.79
C ASN A 36 -5.09 18.52 -4.47
N SER A 37 -4.55 17.49 -5.11
CA SER A 37 -5.34 16.36 -5.60
C SER A 37 -4.47 15.11 -5.80
N LEU A 38 -5.12 13.94 -5.79
CA LEU A 38 -4.52 12.67 -6.17
C LEU A 38 -4.89 12.33 -7.61
N LYS A 39 -3.88 12.00 -8.42
CA LYS A 39 -4.04 11.55 -9.79
C LYS A 39 -4.14 10.03 -9.85
N LEU A 40 -5.30 9.53 -10.25
CA LEU A 40 -5.59 8.09 -10.36
C LEU A 40 -5.05 7.50 -11.67
N ILE A 41 -5.14 6.17 -11.79
CA ILE A 41 -4.60 5.42 -12.95
C ILE A 41 -5.25 5.81 -14.27
N ASN A 42 -6.55 6.07 -14.25
CA ASN A 42 -7.40 6.47 -15.37
C ASN A 42 -7.38 7.99 -15.65
N ASP A 43 -6.35 8.69 -15.18
CA ASP A 43 -6.18 10.16 -15.29
C ASP A 43 -7.29 11.00 -14.65
N SER A 44 -8.18 10.40 -13.86
CA SER A 44 -9.10 11.15 -13.00
C SER A 44 -8.40 11.69 -11.76
N TYR A 45 -9.03 12.68 -11.11
CA TYR A 45 -8.47 13.38 -9.97
C TYR A 45 -9.41 13.30 -8.77
N ILE A 46 -8.85 12.99 -7.60
CA ILE A 46 -9.54 13.15 -6.31
C ILE A 46 -9.06 14.47 -5.71
N PRO A 47 -9.89 15.53 -5.66
CA PRO A 47 -9.50 16.80 -5.08
C PRO A 47 -9.33 16.69 -3.57
N ARG A 48 -8.41 17.49 -3.01
CA ARG A 48 -8.28 17.64 -1.56
C ARG A 48 -9.60 18.19 -1.01
N PHE A 49 -10.13 17.50 0.00
CA PHE A 49 -11.34 17.93 0.66
C PHE A 49 -11.09 19.25 1.42
N LEU A 50 -11.81 20.31 1.03
CA LEU A 50 -11.77 21.59 1.74
C LEU A 50 -12.90 21.63 2.77
N ARG A 51 -12.55 21.57 4.07
CA ARG A 51 -13.47 21.59 5.22
C ARG A 51 -14.45 22.78 5.30
N TYR A 52 -14.35 23.76 4.41
CA TYR A 52 -15.10 25.02 4.45
C TYR A 52 -16.49 24.99 3.79
N LYS A 53 -16.85 23.93 3.04
CA LYS A 53 -18.20 23.80 2.48
C LYS A 53 -18.96 22.74 3.27
N ASN A 54 -19.96 23.21 4.03
CA ASN A 54 -20.93 22.39 4.75
C ASN A 54 -21.47 21.27 3.84
N PHE A 55 -21.00 20.05 4.02
CA PHE A 55 -21.66 18.87 3.50
C PHE A 55 -21.61 17.78 4.56
N LYS A 56 -22.79 17.49 5.12
CA LYS A 56 -23.08 16.24 5.80
C LYS A 56 -22.89 15.10 4.80
N LEU A 57 -22.41 13.96 5.30
CA LEU A 57 -22.58 12.60 4.76
C LEU A 57 -21.37 11.96 4.01
N GLU A 58 -20.99 10.80 4.55
CA GLU A 58 -20.64 9.53 3.87
C GLU A 58 -19.28 9.27 3.21
N ASN A 59 -18.42 10.26 2.97
CA ASN A 59 -17.16 9.97 2.26
C ASN A 59 -15.95 9.82 3.21
N PHE A 60 -15.95 8.79 4.06
CA PHE A 60 -14.84 8.47 4.98
C PHE A 60 -13.48 8.37 4.22
N TYR A 61 -13.50 7.86 2.98
CA TYR A 61 -12.32 7.72 2.13
C TYR A 61 -11.63 9.06 1.77
N LEU A 62 -12.33 10.19 1.83
CA LEU A 62 -11.72 11.51 1.55
C LEU A 62 -10.68 11.90 2.61
N ARG A 63 -10.88 11.46 3.86
CA ARG A 63 -9.93 11.67 4.95
C ARG A 63 -8.63 10.92 4.69
N ASP A 64 -8.74 9.69 4.20
CA ASP A 64 -7.58 8.89 3.82
C ASP A 64 -6.84 9.51 2.64
N CYS A 65 -7.56 10.03 1.65
CA CYS A 65 -6.96 10.74 0.53
C CYS A 65 -6.18 11.98 0.99
N GLU A 66 -6.70 12.76 1.94
CA GLU A 66 -5.98 13.90 2.54
C GLU A 66 -4.68 13.44 3.22
N ARG A 67 -4.75 12.37 4.01
CA ARG A 67 -3.57 11.81 4.68
C ARG A 67 -2.54 11.26 3.71
N VAL A 68 -2.95 10.62 2.61
CA VAL A 68 -2.04 10.18 1.54
C VAL A 68 -1.32 11.39 0.92
N MET A 69 -2.03 12.50 0.68
CA MET A 69 -1.40 13.70 0.16
C MET A 69 -0.36 14.29 1.13
N ASP A 70 -0.66 14.32 2.42
CA ASP A 70 0.23 14.94 3.42
C ASP A 70 1.39 14.05 3.85
N GLN A 71 1.16 12.74 3.95
CA GLN A 71 2.14 11.81 4.54
C GLN A 71 2.90 10.99 3.50
N LEU A 72 2.49 10.99 2.23
CA LEU A 72 3.24 10.33 1.14
C LEU A 72 3.55 11.28 -0.01
N VAL A 73 2.57 11.99 -0.56
CA VAL A 73 2.82 12.87 -1.72
C VAL A 73 3.77 14.01 -1.35
N ALA A 74 3.55 14.68 -0.22
CA ALA A 74 4.42 15.77 0.22
C ALA A 74 5.86 15.29 0.52
N PRO A 75 6.10 14.19 1.25
CA PRO A 75 7.45 13.63 1.40
C PRO A 75 8.11 13.19 0.10
N ILE A 76 7.40 12.50 -0.80
CA ILE A 76 7.93 12.10 -2.12
C ILE A 76 8.41 13.33 -2.90
N ARG A 77 7.63 14.42 -2.86
CA ARG A 77 7.99 15.70 -3.48
C ARG A 77 9.19 16.35 -2.80
N PHE A 78 9.18 16.40 -1.47
CA PHE A 78 10.25 17.00 -0.67
C PHE A 78 11.60 16.32 -0.93
N LEU A 79 11.61 14.98 -0.94
CA LEU A 79 12.80 14.17 -1.21
C LEU A 79 13.23 14.18 -2.68
N GLN A 80 12.40 14.75 -3.56
CA GLN A 80 12.56 14.70 -5.01
C GLN A 80 12.82 13.27 -5.49
N MET A 81 12.02 12.32 -5.02
CA MET A 81 12.21 10.91 -5.32
C MET A 81 12.12 10.68 -6.84
N ASP A 82 13.16 10.07 -7.39
CA ASP A 82 13.23 9.75 -8.81
C ASP A 82 12.59 8.39 -9.14
N ASP A 83 12.55 8.04 -10.43
CA ASP A 83 11.92 6.80 -10.89
C ASP A 83 12.72 5.54 -10.45
N VAL A 84 14.04 5.64 -10.31
CA VAL A 84 14.91 4.51 -9.90
C VAL A 84 14.70 4.19 -8.42
N GLU A 85 14.74 5.20 -7.57
CA GLU A 85 14.46 5.12 -6.14
C GLU A 85 13.04 4.60 -5.90
N PHE A 86 12.06 5.13 -6.65
CA PHE A 86 10.68 4.69 -6.55
C PHE A 86 10.51 3.20 -6.89
N VAL A 87 11.07 2.75 -8.03
CA VAL A 87 10.98 1.35 -8.46
C VAL A 87 11.72 0.41 -7.51
N ALA A 88 12.89 0.81 -7.02
CA ALA A 88 13.65 0.03 -6.05
C ALA A 88 12.90 -0.10 -4.71
N MET A 89 12.35 1.00 -4.19
CA MET A 89 11.52 1.00 -2.98
C MET A 89 10.28 0.10 -3.15
N LYS A 90 9.57 0.25 -4.27
CA LYS A 90 8.43 -0.59 -4.63
C LYS A 90 8.80 -2.08 -4.62
N ALA A 91 9.94 -2.44 -5.20
CA ALA A 91 10.43 -3.81 -5.21
C ALA A 91 10.83 -4.31 -3.81
N CYS A 92 11.51 -3.48 -3.01
CA CYS A 92 11.84 -3.80 -1.61
C CYS A 92 10.60 -4.14 -0.77
N ILE A 93 9.48 -3.43 -0.98
CA ILE A 93 8.22 -3.66 -0.27
C ILE A 93 7.54 -4.95 -0.79
N LEU A 94 7.55 -5.18 -2.11
CA LEU A 94 7.00 -6.40 -2.72
C LEU A 94 7.67 -7.67 -2.18
N PHE A 95 9.00 -7.68 -2.07
CA PHE A 95 9.76 -8.83 -1.56
C PHE A 95 9.74 -8.89 -0.02
N ASN A 96 8.54 -8.97 0.55
CA ASN A 96 8.33 -9.09 1.99
C ASN A 96 8.56 -10.55 2.48
N PRO A 97 9.64 -10.84 3.23
CA PRO A 97 9.94 -12.19 3.69
C PRO A 97 9.02 -12.68 4.81
N VAL A 98 8.19 -11.80 5.38
CA VAL A 98 7.21 -12.15 6.42
C VAL A 98 5.77 -12.16 5.88
N ALA A 99 5.60 -12.21 4.55
CA ALA A 99 4.28 -12.34 3.95
C ALA A 99 3.60 -13.66 4.38
N LYS A 100 2.33 -13.58 4.76
CA LYS A 100 1.51 -14.76 5.11
C LYS A 100 1.41 -15.68 3.87
N GLY A 101 1.57 -16.99 4.08
CA GLY A 101 1.50 -17.99 3.00
C GLY A 101 2.84 -18.34 2.34
N LEU A 102 3.95 -17.74 2.78
CA LEU A 102 5.28 -18.16 2.32
C LEU A 102 5.70 -19.49 2.99
N SER A 103 6.29 -20.39 2.19
CA SER A 103 6.95 -21.59 2.71
C SER A 103 8.31 -21.25 3.35
N SER A 104 8.77 -22.07 4.29
CA SER A 104 10.05 -21.87 4.99
C SER A 104 11.25 -21.76 4.05
N SER A 105 11.23 -22.48 2.92
CA SER A 105 12.27 -22.39 1.89
C SER A 105 12.21 -21.08 1.10
N SER A 106 11.01 -20.53 0.87
CA SER A 106 10.81 -19.30 0.09
C SER A 106 11.22 -18.05 0.87
N VAL A 107 11.05 -18.03 2.20
CA VAL A 107 11.40 -16.88 3.06
C VAL A 107 12.84 -16.42 2.85
N MET A 108 13.80 -17.36 2.83
CA MET A 108 15.22 -17.03 2.65
C MET A 108 15.51 -16.51 1.24
N HIS A 109 14.86 -17.07 0.22
CA HIS A 109 14.99 -16.60 -1.16
C HIS A 109 14.45 -15.17 -1.34
N VAL A 110 13.27 -14.88 -0.77
CA VAL A 110 12.66 -13.54 -0.78
C VAL A 110 13.54 -12.53 -0.03
N LEU A 111 14.04 -12.91 1.15
CA LEU A 111 14.95 -12.05 1.93
C LEU A 111 16.24 -11.75 1.17
N SER A 112 16.84 -12.76 0.52
CA SER A 112 18.04 -12.59 -0.31
C SER A 112 17.78 -11.60 -1.46
N THR A 113 16.68 -11.78 -2.17
CA THR A 113 16.27 -10.90 -3.27
C THR A 113 16.07 -9.46 -2.79
N ARG A 114 15.34 -9.26 -1.68
CA ARG A 114 15.15 -7.93 -1.08
C ARG A 114 16.48 -7.27 -0.71
N ARG A 115 17.44 -8.02 -0.14
CA ARG A 115 18.77 -7.51 0.21
C ARG A 115 19.56 -7.06 -1.02
N GLN A 116 19.50 -7.81 -2.11
CA GLN A 116 20.14 -7.43 -3.37
C GLN A 116 19.58 -6.11 -3.91
N ILE A 117 18.25 -5.95 -3.90
CA ILE A 117 17.59 -4.71 -4.32
C ILE A 117 18.00 -3.55 -3.41
N PHE A 118 18.00 -3.76 -2.09
CA PHE A 118 18.38 -2.72 -1.14
C PHE A 118 19.84 -2.29 -1.28
N SER A 119 20.75 -3.24 -1.51
CA SER A 119 22.16 -2.94 -1.79
C SER A 119 22.35 -2.17 -3.10
N ALA A 120 21.57 -2.51 -4.14
CA ALA A 120 21.59 -1.75 -5.39
C ALA A 120 21.07 -0.31 -5.20
N LEU A 121 20.02 -0.12 -4.39
CA LEU A 121 19.50 1.19 -4.05
C LEU A 121 20.51 2.01 -3.24
N GLU A 122 21.17 1.41 -2.25
CA GLU A 122 22.23 2.05 -1.47
C GLU A 122 23.39 2.52 -2.37
N HIS A 123 23.83 1.67 -3.28
CA HIS A 123 24.87 2.01 -4.25
C HIS A 123 24.44 3.16 -5.17
N TYR A 124 23.20 3.14 -5.66
CA TYR A 124 22.64 4.19 -6.51
C TYR A 124 22.61 5.54 -5.78
N VAL A 125 22.06 5.57 -4.56
CA VAL A 125 21.96 6.78 -3.74
C VAL A 125 23.33 7.36 -3.44
N THR A 126 24.27 6.51 -2.98
CA THR A 126 25.63 6.93 -2.62
C THR A 126 26.40 7.46 -3.83
N SER A 127 26.19 6.88 -5.02
CA SER A 127 26.87 7.30 -6.25
C SER A 127 26.26 8.60 -6.82
N LYS A 128 24.95 8.79 -6.69
CA LYS A 128 24.24 9.94 -7.25
C LYS A 128 24.42 11.20 -6.42
N ILE A 129 24.34 11.08 -5.08
CA ILE A 129 24.45 12.22 -4.16
C ILE A 129 25.38 11.84 -3.00
N PRO A 130 26.72 11.80 -3.22
CA PRO A 130 27.68 11.42 -2.17
C PRO A 130 27.66 12.34 -0.95
N ALA A 131 27.17 13.58 -1.11
CA ALA A 131 27.09 14.57 -0.05
C ALA A 131 25.92 14.34 0.94
N ASP A 132 24.97 13.47 0.62
CA ASP A 132 23.80 13.18 1.45
C ASP A 132 23.81 11.71 1.90
N PRO A 133 24.59 11.37 2.94
CA PRO A 133 24.65 10.00 3.47
C PRO A 133 23.34 9.55 4.13
N ASN A 134 22.42 10.48 4.43
CA ASN A 134 21.17 10.18 5.13
C ASN A 134 20.01 9.85 4.18
N ARG A 135 20.15 10.13 2.88
CA ARG A 135 19.11 9.95 1.87
C ARG A 135 18.45 8.56 1.88
N LEU A 136 19.23 7.49 2.04
CA LEU A 136 18.67 6.13 2.10
C LEU A 136 17.75 5.95 3.31
N GLY A 137 18.17 6.48 4.47
CA GLY A 137 17.37 6.51 5.69
C GLY A 137 16.10 7.32 5.47
N ASP A 138 16.22 8.53 4.92
CA ASP A 138 15.08 9.41 4.67
C ASP A 138 14.07 8.76 3.71
N LEU A 139 14.52 8.19 2.59
CA LEU A 139 13.66 7.43 1.67
C LEU A 139 12.94 6.28 2.38
N THR A 140 13.62 5.58 3.27
CA THR A 140 13.05 4.44 3.99
C THR A 140 12.02 4.89 5.02
N PHE A 141 12.36 5.83 5.90
CA PHE A 141 11.52 6.23 7.03
C PHE A 141 10.33 7.09 6.61
N PHE A 142 10.52 8.04 5.68
CA PHE A 142 9.42 8.89 5.22
C PHE A 142 8.39 8.13 4.39
N ILE A 143 8.75 7.00 3.78
CA ILE A 143 7.88 6.27 2.87
C ILE A 143 7.27 5.05 3.54
N LEU A 144 8.08 4.17 4.15
CA LEU A 144 7.58 2.87 4.60
C LEU A 144 6.61 2.97 5.77
N SER A 145 6.90 3.83 6.75
CA SER A 145 6.06 3.94 7.95
C SER A 145 4.66 4.48 7.62
N PRO A 146 4.51 5.62 6.94
CA PRO A 146 3.19 6.11 6.57
C PRO A 146 2.47 5.19 5.58
N LEU A 147 3.20 4.56 4.65
CA LEU A 147 2.61 3.67 3.67
C LEU A 147 1.91 2.47 4.31
N GLN A 148 2.56 1.83 5.29
CA GLN A 148 1.97 0.70 5.99
C GLN A 148 0.70 1.09 6.74
N THR A 149 0.71 2.22 7.44
CA THR A 149 -0.46 2.73 8.17
C THR A 149 -1.59 3.09 7.22
N LEU A 150 -1.31 3.83 6.15
CA LEU A 150 -2.32 4.27 5.18
C LEU A 150 -2.93 3.10 4.41
N ALA A 151 -2.12 2.13 4.00
CA ALA A 151 -2.62 0.94 3.33
C ALA A 151 -3.58 0.13 4.24
N ASN A 152 -3.25 -0.02 5.52
CA ASN A 152 -4.13 -0.72 6.46
C ASN A 152 -5.45 0.04 6.67
N MET A 153 -5.40 1.36 6.88
CA MET A 153 -6.61 2.18 7.05
C MET A 153 -7.50 2.10 5.81
N ILE A 154 -6.94 2.25 4.61
CA ILE A 154 -7.69 2.18 3.35
C ILE A 154 -8.29 0.78 3.15
N SER A 155 -7.56 -0.29 3.50
CA SER A 155 -8.07 -1.66 3.43
C SER A 155 -9.23 -1.90 4.40
N GLU A 156 -9.13 -1.40 5.63
CA GLU A 156 -10.19 -1.46 6.66
C GLU A 156 -11.44 -0.69 6.23
N ASP A 157 -11.27 0.55 5.77
CA ASP A 157 -12.35 1.41 5.29
C ASP A 157 -13.06 0.77 4.08
N LEU A 158 -12.29 0.14 3.19
CA LEU A 158 -12.85 -0.59 2.06
C LEU A 158 -13.64 -1.84 2.51
N LEU A 159 -13.16 -2.56 3.52
CA LEU A 159 -13.87 -3.69 4.10
C LEU A 159 -15.21 -3.25 4.72
N VAL A 160 -15.21 -2.19 5.51
CA VAL A 160 -16.42 -1.63 6.15
C VAL A 160 -17.43 -1.21 5.08
N SER A 161 -16.96 -0.56 4.02
CA SER A 161 -17.81 -0.10 2.91
C SER A 161 -18.48 -1.25 2.18
N LYS A 162 -17.73 -2.34 1.97
CA LYS A 162 -18.25 -3.55 1.36
C LYS A 162 -19.31 -4.20 2.26
N LEU A 163 -19.01 -4.38 3.55
CA LEU A 163 -19.94 -4.97 4.52
C LEU A 163 -21.22 -4.15 4.69
N SER A 164 -21.12 -2.82 4.57
CA SER A 164 -22.27 -1.89 4.62
C SER A 164 -23.06 -1.84 3.31
N GLY A 165 -22.63 -2.52 2.25
CA GLY A 165 -23.27 -2.50 0.94
C GLY A 165 -23.11 -1.19 0.15
N VAL A 166 -22.23 -0.29 0.60
CA VAL A 166 -21.98 1.02 -0.02
C VAL A 166 -20.99 0.92 -1.19
N ALA A 167 -20.09 -0.05 -1.16
CA ALA A 167 -19.11 -0.29 -2.20
C ALA A 167 -19.28 -1.65 -2.88
N HIS A 168 -19.18 -1.66 -4.21
CA HIS A 168 -19.08 -2.87 -5.01
C HIS A 168 -17.63 -3.04 -5.47
N LEU A 169 -16.99 -4.10 -4.99
CA LEU A 169 -15.63 -4.48 -5.39
C LEU A 169 -15.70 -5.66 -6.36
N ASP A 170 -14.90 -5.59 -7.40
CA ASP A 170 -14.67 -6.75 -8.26
C ASP A 170 -13.90 -7.82 -7.49
N GLN A 171 -14.14 -9.08 -7.84
CA GLN A 171 -13.58 -10.25 -7.16
C GLN A 171 -12.05 -10.17 -7.01
N LEU A 172 -11.34 -9.73 -8.05
CA LEU A 172 -9.88 -9.61 -8.02
C LEU A 172 -9.40 -8.55 -7.02
N MET A 173 -10.09 -7.41 -6.91
CA MET A 173 -9.73 -6.36 -5.95
C MET A 173 -9.95 -6.83 -4.52
N GLU A 174 -11.05 -7.54 -4.30
CA GLU A 174 -11.32 -8.16 -3.01
C GLU A 174 -10.23 -9.17 -2.64
N GLU A 175 -9.90 -10.11 -3.51
CA GLU A 175 -8.90 -11.15 -3.23
C GLU A 175 -7.49 -10.59 -2.95
N LEU A 176 -7.17 -9.42 -3.50
CA LEU A 176 -5.86 -8.78 -3.37
C LEU A 176 -5.80 -7.75 -2.23
N ILE A 177 -6.85 -6.96 -2.02
CA ILE A 177 -6.83 -5.82 -1.08
C ILE A 177 -7.42 -6.21 0.28
N LEU A 178 -8.39 -7.12 0.31
CA LEU A 178 -9.05 -7.57 1.53
C LEU A 178 -8.37 -8.87 1.98
N CYS A 179 -7.62 -8.81 3.08
CA CYS A 179 -6.97 -9.98 3.65
C CYS A 179 -7.99 -11.02 4.17
N ASP A 180 -7.53 -12.27 4.18
CA ASP A 180 -8.23 -13.57 4.25
C ASP A 180 -9.74 -13.62 4.60
N PRO A 181 -10.54 -14.44 3.87
CA PRO A 181 -11.94 -14.73 4.20
C PRO A 181 -12.14 -15.39 5.59
N GLY A 182 -11.07 -15.83 6.25
CA GLY A 182 -11.09 -16.32 7.64
C GLY A 182 -11.36 -15.23 8.68
N GLU A 183 -10.86 -14.02 8.48
CA GLU A 183 -11.14 -12.86 9.35
C GLU A 183 -12.49 -12.21 8.99
N GLN A 184 -12.88 -12.29 7.72
CA GLN A 184 -14.19 -11.82 7.25
C GLN A 184 -15.35 -12.63 7.85
N LYS A 185 -15.22 -13.95 8.01
CA LYS A 185 -16.21 -14.80 8.71
C LYS A 185 -16.36 -14.44 10.20
N VAL A 186 -15.28 -14.05 10.86
CA VAL A 186 -15.31 -13.64 12.27
C VAL A 186 -16.03 -12.30 12.43
N LEU A 187 -15.81 -11.37 11.49
CA LEU A 187 -16.47 -10.06 11.49
C LEU A 187 -17.95 -10.16 11.09
N SER A 188 -18.30 -10.92 10.05
CA SER A 188 -19.70 -11.16 9.67
C SER A 188 -20.51 -11.80 10.81
N ASN A 189 -19.91 -12.74 11.55
CA ASN A 189 -20.55 -13.36 12.71
C ASN A 189 -20.73 -12.38 13.90
N ARG A 190 -19.86 -11.37 14.04
CA ARG A 190 -20.02 -10.32 15.08
C ARG A 190 -21.14 -9.35 14.73
N PHE A 191 -21.31 -8.98 13.46
CA PHE A 191 -22.41 -8.11 13.03
C PHE A 191 -23.77 -8.82 13.10
N GLN A 192 -23.85 -10.12 12.76
CA GLN A 192 -25.09 -10.91 12.91
C GLN A 192 -25.48 -11.16 14.37
N ASN A 193 -24.52 -11.30 15.27
CA ASN A 193 -24.81 -11.51 16.71
C ASN A 193 -25.13 -10.21 17.46
N GLY A 194 -24.85 -9.04 16.88
CA GLY A 194 -25.20 -7.73 17.45
C GLY A 194 -26.66 -7.32 17.23
N GLU A 195 -27.35 -7.90 16.24
CA GLU A 195 -28.76 -7.61 15.94
C GLU A 195 -29.75 -8.50 16.71
N ASN A 196 -29.28 -9.52 17.43
CA ASN A 196 -30.14 -10.44 18.20
C ASN A 196 -30.35 -10.05 19.67
N HIS A 197 -29.77 -8.94 20.14
CA HIS A 197 -29.94 -8.42 21.50
C HIS A 197 -30.26 -6.91 21.50
N GLY A 198 -31.32 -6.53 20.78
CA GLY A 198 -31.99 -5.24 20.87
C GLY A 198 -33.45 -5.43 21.21
#